data_AF-A0A9D4MJ01-F1
#
_entry.id   AF-A0A9D4MJ01-F1
#
_cell.length_a   1.000
_cell.length_b   1.000
_cell.length_c   1.000
_cell.angle_alpha   90.00
_cell.angle_beta   90.00
_cell.angle_gamma   90.00
#
_symmetry.space_group_name_H-M   'P 1'
#
loop_
_entity.id
_entity.type
_entity.pdbx_description
1 polymer ?
#
loop_
_entity_poly.entity_id
_entity_poly.type
_entity_poly.pdbx_seq_one_letter_code
_entity_poly.pdbx_strand_id
1 'polypeptide(L)'
;MLLYRASSLYGLQDLTIKDRTRHNVTLDCRSDPVRPFNDEEEKLLDDYIIHMTNIGYGYTISKIEYMAADFVRSLGKSVKAREGLINNCCFFSFLDRWVQIKLVAPQKLGLDRATAESKENISISFKNFTKTKNVTIIGAP
;
A
#
# COMPACT_ATOMS: atom_id res chain seq x y z
N MET A 1 -11.50 -45.34 3.49
CA MET A 1 -11.33 -44.98 2.06
C MET A 1 -9.85 -45.14 1.71
N LEU A 2 -9.50 -45.84 0.63
CA LEU A 2 -8.08 -46.00 0.23
C LEU A 2 -7.57 -44.70 -0.39
N LEU A 3 -6.43 -44.18 0.10
CA LEU A 3 -5.83 -42.90 -0.32
C LEU A 3 -5.65 -42.78 -1.84
N TYR A 4 -5.17 -43.84 -2.47
CA TYR A 4 -5.01 -43.93 -3.93
C TYR A 4 -6.32 -43.72 -4.71
N ARG A 5 -7.46 -44.24 -4.20
CA ARG A 5 -8.76 -44.04 -4.85
C ARG A 5 -9.21 -42.58 -4.77
N ALA A 6 -8.97 -41.91 -3.66
CA ALA A 6 -9.26 -40.49 -3.52
C ALA A 6 -8.35 -39.63 -4.42
N SER A 7 -7.06 -39.98 -4.50
CA SER A 7 -6.07 -39.35 -5.37
C SER A 7 -6.49 -39.40 -6.84
N SER A 8 -6.86 -40.58 -7.33
CA SER A 8 -7.34 -40.76 -8.70
C SER A 8 -8.68 -40.07 -8.99
N LEU A 9 -9.57 -39.95 -8.00
CA LEU A 9 -10.90 -39.39 -8.19
C LEU A 9 -10.89 -37.85 -8.18
N TYR A 10 -10.00 -37.24 -7.39
CA TYR A 10 -9.92 -35.79 -7.22
C TYR A 10 -8.71 -35.16 -7.93
N GLY A 11 -7.80 -35.95 -8.51
CA GLY A 11 -6.61 -35.45 -9.20
C GLY A 11 -5.61 -34.73 -8.28
N LEU A 12 -5.61 -35.07 -6.99
CA LEU A 12 -4.77 -34.46 -5.97
C LEU A 12 -3.67 -35.43 -5.54
N GLN A 13 -2.48 -34.93 -5.22
CA GLN A 13 -1.41 -35.77 -4.69
C GLN A 13 -1.81 -36.40 -3.34
N ASP A 14 -1.37 -37.64 -3.10
CA ASP A 14 -1.62 -38.38 -1.86
C ASP A 14 -1.20 -37.60 -0.62
N LEU A 15 -0.14 -36.79 -0.72
CA LEU A 15 0.35 -35.94 0.36
C LEU A 15 -0.69 -34.86 0.73
N THR A 16 -1.23 -34.15 -0.28
CA THR A 16 -2.26 -33.13 -0.10
C THR A 16 -3.53 -33.71 0.53
N ILE A 17 -3.92 -34.92 0.13
CA ILE A 17 -5.06 -35.62 0.72
C ILE A 17 -4.76 -35.94 2.19
N LYS A 18 -3.58 -36.51 2.50
CA LYS A 18 -3.17 -36.79 3.88
C LYS A 18 -3.18 -35.53 4.75
N ASP A 19 -2.62 -34.42 4.26
CA ASP A 19 -2.53 -33.17 5.01
C ASP A 19 -3.90 -32.56 5.28
N ARG A 20 -4.81 -32.61 4.30
CA ARG A 20 -6.21 -32.19 4.46
C ARG A 20 -6.99 -33.08 5.42
N THR A 21 -6.76 -34.41 5.36
CA THR A 21 -7.44 -35.38 6.23
C THR A 21 -6.93 -35.29 7.68
N ARG A 22 -5.68 -34.87 7.88
CA ARG A 22 -5.07 -34.66 9.20
C ARG A 22 -5.31 -33.26 9.76
N HIS A 23 -6.06 -32.42 9.06
CA HIS A 23 -6.29 -31.01 9.40
C HIS A 23 -4.99 -30.19 9.53
N ASN A 24 -3.90 -30.63 8.89
CA ASN A 24 -2.66 -29.85 8.78
C ASN A 24 -2.86 -28.62 7.87
N VAL A 25 -3.85 -28.68 6.99
CA VAL A 25 -4.25 -27.61 6.08
C VAL A 25 -5.75 -27.41 6.20
N THR A 26 -6.21 -26.17 6.33
CA THR A 26 -7.64 -25.84 6.34
C THR A 26 -8.29 -26.23 5.02
N LEU A 27 -9.44 -26.90 5.07
CA LEU A 27 -10.07 -27.53 3.90
C LEU A 27 -10.64 -26.52 2.89
N ASP A 28 -11.02 -25.33 3.36
CA ASP A 28 -11.68 -24.27 2.59
C ASP A 28 -10.92 -22.94 2.62
N CYS A 29 -9.59 -22.98 2.48
CA CYS A 29 -8.82 -21.76 2.28
C CYS A 29 -8.50 -21.58 0.79
N ARG A 30 -8.95 -20.46 0.20
CA ARG A 30 -8.23 -19.89 -0.94
C ARG A 30 -6.83 -19.61 -0.42
N SER A 31 -5.79 -20.15 -1.06
CA SER A 31 -4.43 -19.70 -0.76
C SER A 31 -4.36 -18.24 -1.16
N ASP A 32 -4.52 -17.35 -0.18
CA ASP A 32 -4.35 -15.93 -0.40
C ASP A 32 -2.94 -15.72 -0.95
N PRO A 33 -2.78 -14.91 -2.02
CA PRO A 33 -1.47 -14.60 -2.53
C PRO A 33 -0.62 -14.05 -1.38
N VAL A 34 0.60 -14.59 -1.24
CA VAL A 34 1.53 -14.20 -0.17
C VAL A 34 1.65 -12.68 -0.16
N ARG A 35 1.16 -12.06 0.92
CA ARG A 35 1.17 -10.61 1.08
C ARG A 35 2.62 -10.15 1.25
N PRO A 36 3.05 -9.11 0.51
CA PRO A 36 4.38 -8.54 0.70
C PRO A 36 4.50 -7.76 2.03
N PHE A 37 3.35 -7.33 2.57
CA PHE A 37 3.25 -6.49 3.76
C PHE A 37 2.40 -7.17 4.84
N ASN A 38 2.72 -6.84 6.10
CA ASN A 38 1.82 -7.07 7.23
C ASN A 38 0.79 -5.93 7.32
N ASP A 39 -0.29 -6.13 8.09
CA ASP A 39 -1.38 -5.14 8.20
C ASP A 39 -0.89 -3.76 8.70
N GLU A 40 0.10 -3.73 9.62
CA GLU A 40 0.71 -2.48 10.10
C GLU A 40 1.53 -1.75 9.02
N GLU A 41 2.23 -2.52 8.18
CA GLU A 41 3.05 -1.98 7.10
C GLU A 41 2.17 -1.42 5.97
N GLU A 42 1.07 -2.12 5.65
CA GLU A 42 0.07 -1.61 4.69
C GLU A 42 -0.58 -0.32 5.18
N LYS A 43 -0.91 -0.25 6.48
CA LYS A 43 -1.50 0.96 7.07
C LYS A 43 -0.55 2.16 6.99
N LEU A 44 0.75 1.96 7.20
CA LEU A 44 1.72 3.05 7.11
C LEU A 44 1.83 3.60 5.68
N LEU A 45 1.72 2.72 4.67
CA LEU A 45 1.67 3.12 3.27
C LEU A 45 0.37 3.87 2.95
N ASP A 46 -0.78 3.40 3.45
CA ASP A 46 -2.08 4.07 3.30
C ASP A 46 -2.09 5.47 3.92
N ASP A 47 -1.67 5.59 5.19
CA ASP A 47 -1.59 6.87 5.91
C ASP A 47 -0.73 7.89 5.15
N TYR A 48 0.38 7.44 4.56
CA TYR A 48 1.24 8.29 3.73
C TYR A 48 0.55 8.75 2.44
N ILE A 49 -0.14 7.84 1.74
CA ILE A 49 -0.88 8.16 0.51
C ILE A 49 -2.02 9.15 0.81
N ILE A 50 -2.74 8.96 1.91
CA ILE A 50 -3.80 9.87 2.36
C ILE A 50 -3.24 11.25 2.68
N HIS A 51 -2.12 11.32 3.41
CA HIS A 51 -1.45 12.58 3.73
C HIS A 51 -1.11 13.39 2.48
N MET A 52 -0.47 12.74 1.51
CA MET A 52 -0.08 13.34 0.24
C MET A 52 -1.29 13.74 -0.61
N THR A 53 -2.37 12.95 -0.55
CA THR A 53 -3.65 13.29 -1.20
C THR A 53 -4.26 14.55 -0.58
N ASN A 54 -4.18 14.73 0.74
CA ASN A 54 -4.67 15.95 1.43
C ASN A 54 -3.90 17.21 1.01
N ILE A 55 -2.62 17.07 0.64
CA ILE A 55 -1.79 18.16 0.10
C ILE A 55 -2.15 18.47 -1.37
N GLY A 56 -3.01 17.63 -1.97
CA GLY A 56 -3.45 17.73 -3.35
C GLY A 56 -2.54 17.01 -4.34
N TYR A 57 -1.68 16.10 -3.85
CA TYR A 57 -0.84 15.26 -4.68
C TYR A 57 -1.53 13.92 -4.97
N GLY A 58 -1.88 13.70 -6.23
CA GLY A 58 -2.43 12.42 -6.68
C GLY A 58 -1.34 11.41 -7.05
N TYR A 59 -1.61 10.12 -6.82
CA TYR A 59 -0.76 9.04 -7.29
C TYR A 59 -1.38 8.25 -8.45
N THR A 60 -0.52 7.91 -9.42
CA THR A 60 -0.80 6.88 -10.42
C THR A 60 -0.44 5.50 -9.89
N ILE A 61 -1.06 4.45 -10.45
CA ILE A 61 -0.79 3.03 -10.11
C ILE A 61 0.71 2.76 -10.04
N SER A 62 1.44 3.07 -11.12
CA SER A 62 2.88 2.81 -11.20
C SER A 62 3.67 3.52 -10.11
N LYS A 63 3.29 4.75 -9.72
CA LYS A 63 3.98 5.47 -8.63
C LYS A 63 3.76 4.79 -7.28
N ILE A 64 2.56 4.28 -7.02
CA ILE A 64 2.30 3.53 -5.78
C ILE A 64 3.07 2.22 -5.81
N GLU A 65 3.12 1.51 -6.94
CA GLU A 65 3.91 0.28 -7.07
C GLU A 65 5.40 0.51 -6.81
N TYR A 66 5.98 1.58 -7.37
CA TYR A 66 7.37 1.96 -7.11
C TYR A 66 7.61 2.32 -5.64
N MET A 67 6.73 3.14 -5.05
CA MET A 67 6.84 3.53 -3.65
C MET A 67 6.73 2.32 -2.72
N ALA A 68 5.79 1.43 -3.00
CA ALA A 68 5.60 0.22 -2.22
C ALA A 68 6.82 -0.69 -2.35
N ALA A 69 7.42 -0.81 -3.53
CA ALA A 69 8.67 -1.55 -3.69
C ALA A 69 9.86 -0.93 -2.95
N ASP A 70 10.00 0.39 -2.97
CA ASP A 70 11.01 1.10 -2.19
C ASP A 70 10.79 0.93 -0.68
N PHE A 71 9.53 0.91 -0.24
CA PHE A 71 9.17 0.64 1.14
C PHE A 71 9.55 -0.79 1.56
N VAL A 72 9.26 -1.81 0.74
CA VAL A 72 9.72 -3.19 1.01
C VAL A 72 11.24 -3.26 1.10
N ARG A 73 11.96 -2.54 0.21
CA ARG A 73 13.43 -2.47 0.25
C ARG A 73 13.94 -1.82 1.53
N SER A 74 13.28 -0.77 1.99
CA SER A 74 13.62 -0.07 3.24
C SER A 74 13.47 -0.96 4.48
N LEU A 75 12.52 -1.90 4.43
CA LEU A 75 12.27 -2.90 5.48
C LEU A 75 13.24 -4.09 5.40
N GLY A 76 14.19 -4.10 4.44
CA GLY A 76 15.14 -5.20 4.25
C GLY A 76 14.49 -6.49 3.71
N LYS A 77 13.25 -6.44 3.25
CA LYS A 77 12.53 -7.59 2.69
C LYS A 77 12.88 -7.76 1.21
N SER A 78 13.06 -9.01 0.80
CA SER A 78 13.29 -9.37 -0.61
C SER A 78 11.96 -9.33 -1.37
N VAL A 79 11.79 -8.35 -2.27
CA VAL A 79 10.69 -8.36 -3.24
C VAL A 79 10.99 -9.49 -4.23
N LYS A 80 10.29 -10.63 -4.15
CA LYS A 80 10.43 -11.76 -5.11
C LYS A 80 9.84 -11.47 -6.49
N ALA A 81 9.54 -10.22 -6.80
CA ALA A 81 8.95 -9.87 -8.09
C ALA A 81 10.04 -9.67 -9.15
N ARG A 82 9.69 -9.98 -10.40
CA ARG A 82 10.47 -9.53 -11.55
C ARG A 82 10.50 -8.00 -11.50
N GLU A 83 11.70 -7.43 -11.65
CA GLU A 83 11.93 -6.00 -11.88
C GLU A 83 11.72 -5.06 -10.66
N GLY A 84 11.56 -5.61 -9.45
CA GLY A 84 11.49 -4.77 -8.25
C GLY A 84 10.19 -3.96 -8.15
N LEU A 85 9.11 -4.42 -8.78
CA LEU A 85 7.74 -3.92 -8.59
C LEU A 85 6.96 -4.88 -7.69
N ILE A 86 5.87 -4.46 -7.07
CA ILE A 86 4.99 -5.42 -6.38
C ILE A 86 4.18 -6.19 -7.44
N ASN A 87 3.95 -7.48 -7.24
CA ASN A 87 3.08 -8.26 -8.12
C ASN A 87 1.69 -7.59 -8.21
N ASN A 88 1.20 -7.35 -9.43
CA ASN A 88 -0.11 -6.72 -9.70
C ASN A 88 -1.24 -7.33 -8.86
N CYS A 89 -1.28 -8.66 -8.69
CA CYS A 89 -2.31 -9.30 -7.86
C CYS A 89 -2.25 -8.83 -6.40
N CYS A 90 -1.05 -8.67 -5.84
CA CYS A 90 -0.89 -8.18 -4.47
C CYS A 90 -1.26 -6.69 -4.36
N PHE A 91 -0.96 -5.90 -5.40
CA PHE A 91 -1.30 -4.48 -5.47
C PHE A 91 -2.82 -4.25 -5.54
N PHE A 92 -3.53 -4.96 -6.41
CA PHE A 92 -4.99 -4.83 -6.48
C PHE A 92 -5.67 -5.33 -5.20
N SER A 93 -5.16 -6.39 -4.58
CA SER A 93 -5.64 -6.82 -3.26
C SER A 93 -5.38 -5.77 -2.17
N PHE A 94 -4.30 -4.98 -2.26
CA PHE A 94 -4.06 -3.85 -1.36
C PHE A 94 -5.08 -2.74 -1.58
N LEU A 95 -5.35 -2.34 -2.83
CA LEU A 95 -6.37 -1.33 -3.13
C LEU A 95 -7.78 -1.76 -2.72
N ASP A 96 -8.10 -3.06 -2.83
CA ASP A 96 -9.38 -3.61 -2.40
C ASP A 96 -9.56 -3.53 -0.87
N ARG A 97 -8.48 -3.71 -0.10
CA ARG A 97 -8.48 -3.50 1.36
C ARG A 97 -8.57 -2.01 1.74
N TRP A 98 -7.94 -1.14 0.97
CA TRP A 98 -7.82 0.29 1.26
C TRP A 98 -8.58 1.15 0.23
N VAL A 99 -9.91 0.98 0.22
CA VAL A 99 -10.85 1.63 -0.73
C VAL A 99 -10.79 3.17 -0.69
N GLN A 100 -10.24 3.74 0.37
CA GLN A 100 -10.09 5.20 0.55
C GLN A 100 -9.07 5.80 -0.43
N ILE A 101 -8.16 4.98 -0.96
CA ILE A 101 -7.10 5.41 -1.88
C ILE A 101 -7.71 5.72 -3.24
N LYS A 102 -7.68 6.99 -3.62
CA LYS A 102 -8.08 7.44 -4.96
C LYS A 102 -6.87 7.58 -5.86
N LEU A 103 -6.85 6.80 -6.93
CA LEU A 103 -5.85 6.90 -7.99
C LEU A 103 -6.16 8.12 -8.86
N VAL A 104 -5.31 9.15 -8.76
CA VAL A 104 -5.44 10.40 -9.52
C VAL A 104 -4.06 10.80 -10.01
N ALA A 105 -3.93 11.19 -11.27
CA ALA A 105 -2.65 11.69 -11.77
C ALA A 105 -2.25 12.97 -10.99
N PRO A 106 -0.97 13.11 -10.60
CA PRO A 106 -0.52 14.30 -9.90
C PRO A 106 -0.73 15.54 -10.77
N GLN A 107 -1.45 16.51 -10.23
CA GLN A 107 -1.59 17.82 -10.86
C GLN A 107 -0.31 18.62 -10.63
N LYS A 108 0.05 19.51 -11.57
CA LYS A 108 1.27 20.34 -11.49
C LYS A 108 1.36 21.09 -10.16
N LEU A 109 0.25 21.69 -9.72
CA LEU A 109 0.14 22.39 -8.43
C LEU A 109 0.31 21.45 -7.23
N GLY A 110 -0.17 20.21 -7.32
CA GLY A 110 0.01 19.20 -6.28
C GLY A 110 1.47 18.75 -6.15
N LEU A 111 2.16 18.61 -7.29
CA LEU A 111 3.60 18.33 -7.31
C LEU A 111 4.38 19.46 -6.64
N ASP A 112 4.09 20.71 -6.98
CA ASP A 112 4.75 21.89 -6.41
C ASP A 112 4.51 22.01 -4.89
N ARG A 113 3.33 21.61 -4.40
CA ARG A 113 3.04 21.54 -2.95
C ARG A 113 3.82 20.43 -2.26
N ALA A 114 3.84 19.23 -2.85
CA ALA A 114 4.57 18.09 -2.31
C ALA A 114 6.09 18.34 -2.25
N THR A 115 6.68 19.01 -3.24
CA THR A 115 8.10 19.40 -3.22
C THR A 115 8.38 20.55 -2.27
N ALA A 116 7.46 21.53 -2.12
CA ALA A 116 7.59 22.60 -1.13
C ALA A 116 7.55 22.09 0.33
N GLU A 117 6.99 20.91 0.57
CA GLU A 117 6.91 20.28 1.88
C GLU A 117 8.19 19.53 2.29
N SER A 118 9.14 19.35 1.37
CA SER A 118 10.48 18.81 1.65
C SER A 118 11.29 19.78 2.53
N LYS A 119 11.14 19.61 3.86
CA LYS A 119 11.88 20.09 5.05
C LYS A 119 12.52 21.49 5.08
N GLU A 120 13.17 21.98 4.04
CA GLU A 120 13.86 23.27 4.04
C GLU A 120 12.91 24.47 3.94
N ASN A 121 11.76 24.34 3.26
CA ASN A 121 10.82 25.43 3.02
C ASN A 121 9.81 25.68 4.16
N ILE A 122 9.70 24.75 5.12
CA ILE A 122 8.74 24.80 6.22
C ILE A 122 9.01 26.01 7.13
N SER A 123 10.29 26.33 7.40
CA SER A 123 10.66 27.45 8.28
C SER A 123 10.23 28.81 7.75
N ILE A 124 10.25 28.98 6.42
CA ILE A 124 9.86 30.20 5.73
C ILE A 124 8.33 30.29 5.66
N SER A 125 7.65 29.18 5.39
CA SER A 125 6.18 29.10 5.36
C SER A 125 5.58 29.38 6.76
N PHE A 126 6.18 28.84 7.82
CA PHE A 126 5.77 29.13 9.21
C PHE A 126 5.93 30.60 9.60
N LYS A 127 7.03 31.24 9.18
CA LYS A 127 7.24 32.69 9.40
C LYS A 127 6.19 33.55 8.68
N ASN A 128 5.74 33.12 7.50
CA ASN A 128 4.70 33.85 6.75
C ASN A 128 3.30 33.66 7.38
N PHE A 129 3.02 32.49 7.95
CA PHE A 129 1.73 32.17 8.56
C PHE A 129 1.50 32.89 9.90
N THR A 130 2.55 33.11 10.70
CA THR A 130 2.44 33.90 11.95
C THR A 130 2.25 35.39 11.66
N LYS A 131 2.79 35.89 10.54
CA LYS A 131 2.67 37.29 10.12
C LYS A 131 1.25 37.66 9.67
N THR A 132 0.54 36.77 8.98
CA THR A 132 -0.83 37.02 8.49
C THR A 132 -1.90 36.97 9.59
N LYS A 133 -1.73 36.13 10.62
CA LYS A 133 -2.65 36.09 11.77
C LYS A 133 -2.60 37.34 12.64
N ASN A 134 -1.44 37.98 12.78
CA ASN A 134 -1.30 39.20 13.58
C ASN A 134 -1.83 40.46 12.90
N VAL A 135 -2.05 40.43 11.58
CA VAL A 135 -2.55 41.59 10.81
C VAL A 135 -4.08 41.62 10.73
N THR A 136 -4.76 40.49 10.92
CA THR A 136 -6.21 40.38 10.66
C THR A 136 -7.10 40.71 11.88
N ILE A 137 -6.52 41.02 13.05
CA ILE A 137 -7.30 41.38 14.27
C ILE A 137 -7.45 42.90 14.45
N ILE A 138 -6.86 43.72 13.57
CA ILE A 138 -6.96 45.19 13.65
C ILE A 138 -7.57 45.72 12.35
N GLY A 139 -8.91 45.80 12.33
CA GLY A 139 -9.61 46.62 11.36
C GLY A 139 -10.61 45.87 10.49
N ALA A 140 -11.83 45.75 10.99
CA ALA A 140 -13.01 45.94 10.16
C ALA A 140 -13.88 47.01 10.88
N PRO A 141 -14.22 48.12 10.21
CA PRO A 141 -15.06 49.20 10.77
C PRO A 141 -16.51 48.76 10.98
#